data_AF-A0A9P8USM3-F1
#
_entry.id   AF-A0A9P8USM3-F1
#
_cell.length_a   1.000
_cell.length_b   1.000
_cell.length_c   1.000
_cell.angle_alpha   90.00
_cell.angle_beta   90.00
_cell.angle_gamma   90.00
#
_symmetry.space_group_name_H-M   'P 1'
#
loop_
_entity.id
_entity.type
_entity.pdbx_description
1 polymer ?
#
loop_
_entity_poly.entity_id
_entity_poly.type
_entity_poly.pdbx_seq_one_letter_code
_entity_poly.pdbx_strand_id
1 'polypeptide(L)'
;MCNMTGSMVSRCMVVLALVAMSFRMAVVAFPVRTCATVAPVQSTLDVATSALTVDHHPFGIAYYTNDIAFVIIRRSVAVLNVSEFTPVLKHQIIPSPDVLAHLGLSDSDPDEDTYIFHGLVLSPDRKNVYAAGGHGALILDTERAVAGRNDSVVGVLANNGVAGNYSAMAAITPDSRYVFLTQEFGSPVNGKRGDLEVWEVNTDTNAVVTGVYKGYITLGYATVDMAFSSDNTKLYVTSEATGIDDVDGLRGSISVLDVETLKTNPSGALLWTVDAGCHPVRIKLGSDGKRVWINTREANTLLVFDADKLNSNETAGEALITDVVVGTSPVSLAIVGDYVLTADSNRWGYSNTSTGLTVVDTLSVQKGIVANFPQIRTGQFPREFGLSPDGNTLLVSEFDGYAVRAVNVSSLKETSKLRRGIVRHEL
;
A
#
# COMPACT_ATOMS: atom_id res chain seq x y z
N MET A 1 70.56 62.53 -11.02
CA MET A 1 71.02 63.28 -9.82
C MET A 1 69.90 63.27 -8.81
N CYS A 2 70.20 63.05 -7.52
CA CYS A 2 69.20 63.13 -6.46
C CYS A 2 68.80 64.58 -6.19
N ASN A 3 67.56 64.79 -5.71
CA ASN A 3 67.39 65.49 -4.44
C ASN A 3 66.14 65.00 -3.70
N MET A 4 66.24 64.94 -2.38
CA MET A 4 65.14 64.64 -1.43
C MET A 4 64.27 65.92 -1.26
N THR A 5 63.05 65.97 -0.69
CA THR A 5 62.30 65.16 0.29
C THR A 5 60.80 65.07 -0.16
N GLY A 6 59.77 64.57 0.55
CA GLY A 6 59.62 63.95 1.88
C GLY A 6 58.13 63.83 2.30
N SER A 7 57.87 63.38 3.53
CA SER A 7 56.58 63.44 4.29
C SER A 7 55.27 63.16 3.51
N MET A 8 54.85 61.90 3.35
CA MET A 8 53.86 61.24 4.21
C MET A 8 52.57 62.02 4.56
N VAL A 9 51.44 61.56 3.99
CA VAL A 9 50.12 61.49 4.67
C VAL A 9 49.48 60.14 4.32
N SER A 10 48.85 59.51 5.32
CA SER A 10 48.31 58.13 5.27
C SER A 10 47.05 57.98 4.43
N ARG A 11 46.95 56.88 3.68
CA ARG A 11 45.69 56.19 3.36
C ARG A 11 45.86 54.68 3.49
N CYS A 12 45.44 54.14 4.64
CA CYS A 12 45.21 52.70 4.77
C CYS A 12 44.01 52.31 3.89
N MET A 13 44.22 51.39 2.96
CA MET A 13 43.16 50.72 2.22
C MET A 13 43.31 49.22 2.43
N VAL A 14 42.57 48.70 3.42
CA VAL A 14 42.57 47.26 3.73
C VAL A 14 41.74 46.57 2.65
N VAL A 15 42.42 45.86 1.74
CA VAL A 15 41.77 44.98 0.77
C VAL A 15 41.42 43.67 1.47
N LEU A 16 40.16 43.51 1.84
CA LEU A 16 39.64 42.27 2.41
C LEU A 16 39.37 41.27 1.28
N ALA A 17 40.29 40.33 1.05
CA ALA A 17 40.13 39.28 0.05
C ALA A 17 39.15 38.20 0.55
N LEU A 18 37.86 38.34 0.21
CA LEU A 18 36.87 37.28 0.40
C LEU A 18 37.13 36.11 -0.56
N VAL A 19 37.77 35.06 -0.05
CA VAL A 19 37.86 33.77 -0.75
C VAL A 19 36.51 33.08 -0.63
N ALA A 20 35.66 33.23 -1.64
CA ALA A 20 34.41 32.49 -1.75
C ALA A 20 34.71 31.02 -2.10
N MET A 21 34.95 30.19 -1.08
CA MET A 21 34.93 28.74 -1.22
C MET A 21 33.52 28.30 -1.60
N SER A 22 33.30 28.14 -2.90
CA SER A 22 32.08 27.57 -3.45
C SER A 22 32.09 26.06 -3.22
N PHE A 23 31.56 25.65 -2.07
CA PHE A 23 31.12 24.27 -1.86
C PHE A 23 30.02 23.97 -2.86
N ARG A 24 30.39 23.44 -4.04
CA ARG A 24 29.46 22.68 -4.86
C ARG A 24 29.14 21.41 -4.08
N MET A 25 28.03 21.40 -3.34
CA MET A 25 27.38 20.14 -3.01
C MET A 25 27.17 19.40 -4.32
N ALA A 26 27.82 18.25 -4.46
CA ALA A 26 27.46 17.32 -5.50
C ALA A 26 26.05 16.82 -5.16
N VAL A 27 25.05 17.42 -5.80
CA VAL A 27 23.73 16.80 -5.88
C VAL A 27 23.98 15.44 -6.50
N VAL A 28 23.85 14.39 -5.70
CA VAL A 28 23.83 13.02 -6.20
C VAL A 28 22.54 12.93 -6.98
N ALA A 29 22.63 13.19 -8.29
CA ALA A 29 21.53 12.98 -9.20
C ALA A 29 21.24 11.48 -9.20
N PHE A 30 20.21 11.09 -8.46
CA PHE A 30 19.62 9.76 -8.61
C PHE A 30 19.34 9.54 -10.10
N PRO A 31 19.69 8.37 -10.67
CA PRO A 31 19.48 8.11 -12.09
C PRO A 31 18.01 8.34 -12.41
N VAL A 32 17.75 9.03 -13.53
CA VAL A 32 16.37 9.27 -14.00
C VAL A 32 15.69 7.92 -14.15
N ARG A 33 14.69 7.65 -13.30
CA ARG A 33 14.01 6.36 -13.23
C ARG A 33 13.32 6.07 -14.56
N THR A 34 13.93 5.22 -15.37
CA THR A 34 13.31 4.69 -16.59
C THR A 34 12.31 3.61 -16.20
N CYS A 35 11.06 3.77 -16.62
CA CYS A 35 10.07 2.71 -16.47
C CYS A 35 10.52 1.45 -17.26
N ALA A 36 10.19 0.27 -16.75
CA ALA A 36 10.69 -1.01 -17.22
C ALA A 36 9.63 -2.10 -17.11
N THR A 37 9.49 -2.91 -18.17
CA THR A 37 8.42 -3.91 -18.29
C THR A 37 8.77 -5.27 -17.69
N VAL A 38 10.04 -5.68 -17.67
CA VAL A 38 10.47 -7.01 -17.21
C VAL A 38 11.62 -6.91 -16.20
N ALA A 39 11.54 -7.70 -15.12
CA ALA A 39 12.55 -7.78 -14.08
C ALA A 39 13.68 -8.78 -14.42
N PRO A 40 14.87 -8.66 -13.80
CA PRO A 40 15.89 -9.71 -13.81
C PRO A 40 15.39 -11.02 -13.17
N VAL A 41 15.89 -12.16 -13.65
CA VAL A 41 15.59 -13.48 -13.06
C VAL A 41 16.17 -13.58 -11.65
N GLN A 42 15.37 -14.09 -10.72
CA GLN A 42 15.74 -14.23 -9.31
C GLN A 42 16.08 -15.68 -8.94
N SER A 43 16.93 -15.85 -7.93
CA SER A 43 17.13 -17.15 -7.29
C SER A 43 15.88 -17.56 -6.51
N THR A 44 15.57 -18.85 -6.42
CA THR A 44 14.41 -19.32 -5.64
C THR A 44 14.76 -19.49 -4.17
N LEU A 45 13.86 -19.05 -3.29
CA LEU A 45 13.84 -19.45 -1.88
C LEU A 45 12.75 -20.52 -1.70
N ASP A 46 13.17 -21.76 -1.44
CA ASP A 46 12.24 -22.85 -1.15
C ASP A 46 11.71 -22.73 0.29
N VAL A 47 10.40 -22.54 0.42
CA VAL A 47 9.66 -22.57 1.69
C VAL A 47 8.45 -23.49 1.54
N ALA A 48 7.93 -24.00 2.66
CA ALA A 48 6.67 -24.73 2.62
C ALA A 48 5.54 -23.82 2.13
N THR A 49 4.76 -24.29 1.17
CA THR A 49 3.52 -23.65 0.73
C THR A 49 2.39 -24.68 0.57
N SER A 50 1.16 -24.23 0.72
CA SER A 50 -0.06 -25.01 0.45
C SER A 50 -1.11 -24.09 -0.16
N ALA A 51 -1.98 -24.58 -1.02
CA ALA A 51 -3.01 -23.75 -1.66
C ALA A 51 -4.40 -24.36 -1.57
N LEU A 52 -5.39 -23.49 -1.39
CA LEU A 52 -6.81 -23.77 -1.54
C LEU A 52 -7.27 -23.24 -2.90
N THR A 53 -7.69 -24.12 -3.81
CA THR A 53 -8.35 -23.69 -5.05
C THR A 53 -9.75 -23.12 -4.74
N VAL A 54 -10.11 -22.04 -5.41
CA VAL A 54 -11.41 -21.36 -5.34
C VAL A 54 -12.04 -21.31 -6.74
N ASP A 55 -13.33 -20.98 -6.82
CA ASP A 55 -14.11 -21.03 -8.08
C ASP A 55 -14.07 -19.73 -8.90
N HIS A 56 -13.63 -18.62 -8.31
CA HIS A 56 -13.44 -17.32 -8.96
C HIS A 56 -12.18 -16.63 -8.42
N HIS A 57 -11.78 -15.52 -9.05
CA HIS A 57 -10.62 -14.73 -8.65
C HIS A 57 -10.66 -14.31 -7.17
N PRO A 58 -9.68 -14.74 -6.35
CA PRO A 58 -9.54 -14.27 -4.98
C PRO A 58 -8.85 -12.89 -4.94
N PHE A 59 -9.23 -12.04 -3.98
CA PHE A 59 -8.71 -10.67 -3.87
C PHE A 59 -8.21 -10.36 -2.45
N GLY A 60 -8.80 -9.39 -1.74
CA GLY A 60 -8.36 -8.95 -0.41
C GLY A 60 -8.45 -10.05 0.65
N ILE A 61 -7.51 -10.03 1.60
CA ILE A 61 -7.38 -11.03 2.67
C ILE A 61 -7.23 -10.34 4.02
N ALA A 62 -7.98 -10.78 5.03
CA ALA A 62 -7.90 -10.26 6.39
C ALA A 62 -7.97 -11.38 7.45
N TYR A 63 -6.94 -11.49 8.28
CA TYR A 63 -6.89 -12.47 9.38
C TYR A 63 -7.65 -11.99 10.63
N TYR A 64 -8.69 -12.72 11.03
CA TYR A 64 -9.46 -12.43 12.24
C TYR A 64 -8.83 -13.01 13.51
N THR A 65 -8.41 -14.27 13.47
CA THR A 65 -7.61 -14.94 14.51
C THR A 65 -6.45 -15.68 13.85
N ASN A 66 -5.63 -16.46 14.57
CA ASN A 66 -4.69 -17.37 13.90
C ASN A 66 -5.41 -18.51 13.14
N ASP A 67 -6.65 -18.82 13.54
CA ASP A 67 -7.43 -19.96 13.04
C ASP A 67 -8.44 -19.60 11.95
N ILE A 68 -8.75 -18.30 11.78
CA ILE A 68 -9.78 -17.81 10.87
C ILE A 68 -9.27 -16.60 10.07
N ALA A 69 -9.43 -16.67 8.75
CA ALA A 69 -9.22 -15.57 7.83
C ALA A 69 -10.46 -15.34 6.95
N PHE A 70 -10.66 -14.10 6.54
CA PHE A 70 -11.59 -13.72 5.49
C PHE A 70 -10.83 -13.52 4.18
N VAL A 71 -11.45 -13.91 3.06
CA VAL A 71 -10.94 -13.67 1.71
C VAL A 71 -12.09 -13.24 0.80
N ILE A 72 -11.89 -12.22 -0.02
CA ILE A 72 -12.85 -11.89 -1.07
C ILE A 72 -12.75 -12.91 -2.19
N ILE A 73 -13.90 -13.43 -2.63
CA ILE A 73 -14.05 -14.23 -3.84
C ILE A 73 -15.15 -13.56 -4.67
N ARG A 74 -14.77 -12.85 -5.74
CA ARG A 74 -15.71 -12.09 -6.59
C ARG A 74 -16.61 -11.13 -5.78
N ARG A 75 -17.92 -11.42 -5.66
CA ARG A 75 -18.92 -10.63 -4.92
C ARG A 75 -19.31 -11.27 -3.57
N SER A 76 -18.45 -12.12 -3.00
CA SER A 76 -18.65 -12.72 -1.68
C SER A 76 -17.44 -12.52 -0.77
N VAL A 77 -17.67 -12.64 0.54
CA VAL A 77 -16.58 -12.74 1.54
C VAL A 77 -16.57 -14.17 2.07
N ALA A 78 -15.55 -14.93 1.68
CA ALA A 78 -15.29 -16.27 2.15
C ALA A 78 -14.73 -16.28 3.57
N VAL A 79 -15.15 -17.25 4.38
CA VAL A 79 -14.55 -17.55 5.69
C VAL A 79 -13.71 -18.82 5.55
N LEU A 80 -12.40 -18.69 5.79
CA LEU A 80 -11.46 -19.80 5.77
C LEU A 80 -11.13 -20.26 7.19
N ASN A 81 -11.08 -21.58 7.38
CA ASN A 81 -10.32 -22.19 8.46
C ASN A 81 -8.85 -22.24 8.05
N VAL A 82 -7.98 -21.72 8.91
CA VAL A 82 -6.52 -21.62 8.74
C VAL A 82 -5.78 -22.02 10.02
N SER A 83 -6.43 -22.76 10.93
CA SER A 83 -5.80 -23.36 12.12
C SER A 83 -4.72 -24.38 11.75
N GLU A 84 -4.85 -24.99 10.56
CA GLU A 84 -3.87 -25.85 9.92
C GLU A 84 -3.23 -25.13 8.73
N PHE A 85 -2.02 -25.56 8.34
CA PHE A 85 -1.24 -24.87 7.31
C PHE A 85 -1.90 -24.83 5.92
N THR A 86 -2.78 -25.78 5.61
CA THR A 86 -3.60 -25.77 4.38
C THR A 86 -4.91 -25.03 4.65
N PRO A 87 -5.20 -23.90 3.97
CA PRO A 87 -6.47 -23.21 4.13
C PRO A 87 -7.65 -24.08 3.68
N VAL A 88 -8.78 -23.98 4.37
CA VAL A 88 -10.02 -24.69 4.03
C VAL A 88 -11.19 -23.73 4.01
N LEU A 89 -11.94 -23.67 2.91
CA LEU A 89 -13.19 -22.91 2.84
C LEU A 89 -14.24 -23.49 3.80
N LYS A 90 -14.74 -22.68 4.74
CA LYS A 90 -15.89 -23.06 5.58
C LYS A 90 -17.21 -22.78 4.86
N HIS A 91 -17.37 -21.53 4.43
CA HIS A 91 -18.58 -21.00 3.78
C HIS A 91 -18.27 -19.61 3.18
N GLN A 92 -19.20 -19.08 2.38
CA GLN A 92 -19.13 -17.72 1.83
C GLN A 92 -20.34 -16.90 2.30
N ILE A 93 -20.10 -15.63 2.63
CA ILE A 93 -21.16 -14.63 2.84
C ILE A 93 -21.44 -13.96 1.49
N ILE A 94 -22.61 -14.23 0.95
CA ILE A 94 -23.10 -13.66 -0.32
C ILE A 94 -24.13 -12.58 0.03
N PRO A 95 -23.86 -11.29 -0.25
CA PRO A 95 -24.83 -10.22 -0.01
C PRO A 95 -26.09 -10.36 -0.86
N SER A 96 -27.20 -9.77 -0.42
CA SER A 96 -28.44 -9.77 -1.22
C SER A 96 -28.29 -8.93 -2.49
N PRO A 97 -29.09 -9.19 -3.54
CA PRO A 97 -29.10 -8.37 -4.75
C PRO A 97 -29.33 -6.87 -4.47
N ASP A 98 -30.15 -6.53 -3.47
CA ASP A 98 -30.40 -5.13 -3.07
C ASP A 98 -29.14 -4.46 -2.50
N VAL A 99 -28.34 -5.19 -1.70
CA VAL A 99 -27.06 -4.70 -1.16
C VAL A 99 -26.03 -4.52 -2.28
N LEU A 100 -25.94 -5.47 -3.21
CA LEU A 100 -25.06 -5.37 -4.37
C LEU A 100 -25.47 -4.22 -5.29
N ALA A 101 -26.77 -4.02 -5.54
CA ALA A 101 -27.30 -2.91 -6.32
C ALA A 101 -27.01 -1.55 -5.68
N HIS A 102 -27.07 -1.43 -4.34
CA HIS A 102 -26.71 -0.21 -3.63
C HIS A 102 -25.23 0.16 -3.82
N LEU A 103 -24.36 -0.85 -3.89
CA LEU A 103 -22.93 -0.70 -4.21
C LEU A 103 -22.63 -0.57 -5.72
N GLY A 104 -23.62 -0.67 -6.60
CA GLY A 104 -23.40 -0.66 -8.06
C GLY A 104 -22.84 -1.96 -8.65
N LEU A 105 -22.78 -3.04 -7.85
CA LEU A 105 -22.21 -4.36 -8.21
C LEU A 105 -23.28 -5.31 -8.81
N SER A 106 -24.13 -4.79 -9.70
CA SER A 106 -25.24 -5.53 -10.30
C SER A 106 -24.77 -6.52 -11.40
N ASP A 107 -25.64 -7.45 -11.79
CA ASP A 107 -25.31 -8.60 -12.65
C ASP A 107 -25.04 -8.28 -14.13
N SER A 108 -24.80 -7.01 -14.52
CA SER A 108 -24.67 -6.62 -15.93
C SER A 108 -23.39 -7.09 -16.61
N ASP A 109 -22.28 -7.18 -15.85
CA ASP A 109 -21.07 -7.90 -16.27
C ASP A 109 -20.36 -8.44 -15.00
N PRO A 110 -20.66 -9.68 -14.58
CA PRO A 110 -20.27 -10.15 -13.27
C PRO A 110 -18.84 -10.72 -13.21
N ASP A 111 -18.09 -10.69 -14.32
CA ASP A 111 -16.73 -11.22 -14.44
C ASP A 111 -15.68 -10.13 -14.78
N GLU A 112 -16.09 -8.89 -15.07
CA GLU A 112 -15.17 -7.75 -15.19
C GLU A 112 -14.65 -7.32 -13.80
N ASP A 113 -13.34 -6.99 -13.71
CA ASP A 113 -12.63 -6.51 -12.52
C ASP A 113 -13.35 -5.37 -11.76
N THR A 114 -14.26 -4.64 -12.42
CA THR A 114 -14.99 -3.49 -11.87
C THR A 114 -16.23 -3.88 -11.05
N TYR A 115 -16.74 -5.11 -11.16
CA TYR A 115 -17.97 -5.58 -10.50
C TYR A 115 -17.73 -6.59 -9.37
N ILE A 116 -16.53 -6.61 -8.77
CA ILE A 116 -16.18 -7.43 -7.61
C ILE A 116 -15.94 -6.58 -6.35
N PHE A 117 -15.73 -7.24 -5.21
CA PHE A 117 -15.04 -6.61 -4.09
C PHE A 117 -13.52 -6.67 -4.30
N HIS A 118 -12.80 -5.75 -3.68
CA HIS A 118 -11.35 -5.53 -3.88
C HIS A 118 -10.60 -5.64 -2.55
N GLY A 119 -10.41 -4.52 -1.84
CA GLY A 119 -9.73 -4.46 -0.55
C GLY A 119 -10.57 -5.04 0.59
N LEU A 120 -9.90 -5.70 1.54
CA LEU A 120 -10.53 -6.29 2.72
C LEU A 120 -9.75 -5.88 3.97
N VAL A 121 -10.43 -5.25 4.93
CA VAL A 121 -9.80 -4.77 6.16
C VAL A 121 -10.69 -5.03 7.38
N LEU A 122 -10.06 -5.42 8.49
CA LEU A 122 -10.74 -5.48 9.79
C LEU A 122 -10.67 -4.11 10.47
N SER A 123 -11.76 -3.71 11.10
CA SER A 123 -11.76 -2.64 12.11
C SER A 123 -10.70 -2.93 13.19
N PRO A 124 -10.04 -1.90 13.75
CA PRO A 124 -9.07 -2.07 14.85
C PRO A 124 -9.62 -2.84 16.06
N ASP A 125 -10.91 -2.71 16.36
CA ASP A 125 -11.59 -3.47 17.43
C ASP A 125 -12.01 -4.90 17.04
N ARG A 126 -11.74 -5.29 15.78
CA ARG A 126 -12.05 -6.58 15.13
C ARG A 126 -13.53 -6.97 15.07
N LYS A 127 -14.47 -6.07 15.42
CA LYS A 127 -15.91 -6.39 15.39
C LYS A 127 -16.49 -6.43 13.98
N ASN A 128 -15.93 -5.63 13.07
CA ASN A 128 -16.38 -5.53 11.69
C ASN A 128 -15.26 -5.81 10.69
N VAL A 129 -15.58 -6.48 9.59
CA VAL A 129 -14.76 -6.55 8.38
C VAL A 129 -15.42 -5.74 7.27
N TYR A 130 -14.63 -4.91 6.59
CA TYR A 130 -15.03 -4.02 5.51
C TYR A 130 -14.47 -4.56 4.20
N ALA A 131 -15.34 -4.83 3.22
CA ALA A 131 -14.97 -5.19 1.86
C ALA A 131 -15.27 -4.01 0.93
N ALA A 132 -14.22 -3.35 0.44
CA ALA A 132 -14.33 -2.28 -0.54
C ALA A 132 -14.78 -2.86 -1.89
N GLY A 133 -15.65 -2.15 -2.61
CA GLY A 133 -16.09 -2.52 -3.96
C GLY A 133 -17.16 -1.57 -4.50
N GLY A 134 -17.11 -1.28 -5.80
CA GLY A 134 -18.10 -0.43 -6.47
C GLY A 134 -18.16 0.98 -5.87
N HIS A 135 -19.36 1.44 -5.49
CA HIS A 135 -19.64 2.76 -4.92
C HIS A 135 -19.21 2.96 -3.45
N GLY A 136 -18.51 1.99 -2.84
CA GLY A 136 -18.02 2.13 -1.46
C GLY A 136 -17.62 0.81 -0.81
N ALA A 137 -18.26 0.41 0.30
CA ALA A 137 -17.89 -0.79 1.04
C ALA A 137 -19.08 -1.53 1.69
N LEU A 138 -19.01 -2.86 1.68
CA LEU A 138 -19.84 -3.75 2.49
C LEU A 138 -19.26 -3.88 3.90
N ILE A 139 -20.11 -3.87 4.93
CA ILE A 139 -19.71 -4.07 6.33
C ILE A 139 -20.34 -5.36 6.87
N LEU A 140 -19.49 -6.27 7.36
CA LEU A 140 -19.92 -7.51 8.02
C LEU A 140 -19.54 -7.51 9.51
N ASP A 141 -20.46 -7.92 10.37
CA ASP A 141 -20.16 -8.33 11.75
C ASP A 141 -19.32 -9.61 11.70
N THR A 142 -18.15 -9.52 12.31
CA THR A 142 -17.12 -10.55 12.25
C THR A 142 -17.56 -11.85 12.91
N GLU A 143 -18.15 -11.81 14.11
CA GLU A 143 -18.58 -13.02 14.81
C GLU A 143 -19.74 -13.71 14.07
N ARG A 144 -20.69 -12.93 13.57
CA ARG A 144 -21.82 -13.45 12.78
C ARG A 144 -21.35 -14.05 11.45
N ALA A 145 -20.40 -13.41 10.78
CA ALA A 145 -19.81 -13.94 9.55
C ALA A 145 -19.05 -15.25 9.82
N VAL A 146 -18.23 -15.34 10.87
CA VAL A 146 -17.50 -16.56 11.27
C VAL A 146 -18.43 -17.73 11.62
N ALA A 147 -19.60 -17.42 12.18
CA ALA A 147 -20.67 -18.37 12.48
C ALA A 147 -21.55 -18.74 11.27
N GLY A 148 -21.35 -18.11 10.10
CA GLY A 148 -22.11 -18.39 8.88
C GLY A 148 -23.56 -17.92 8.95
N ARG A 149 -23.84 -16.84 9.68
CA ARG A 149 -25.20 -16.30 9.86
C ARG A 149 -25.57 -15.37 8.71
N ASN A 150 -26.81 -15.49 8.22
CA ASN A 150 -27.35 -14.64 7.15
C ASN A 150 -27.56 -13.17 7.56
N ASP A 151 -27.52 -12.85 8.86
CA ASP A 151 -27.58 -11.49 9.41
C ASP A 151 -26.19 -10.90 9.75
N SER A 152 -25.14 -11.43 9.11
CA SER A 152 -23.78 -10.89 9.24
C SER A 152 -23.58 -9.58 8.48
N VAL A 153 -24.37 -9.29 7.44
CA VAL A 153 -24.35 -7.98 6.78
C VAL A 153 -24.99 -6.96 7.71
N VAL A 154 -24.19 -6.03 8.24
CA VAL A 154 -24.63 -5.05 9.26
C VAL A 154 -24.58 -3.60 8.78
N GLY A 155 -23.99 -3.34 7.62
CA GLY A 155 -23.96 -1.99 7.06
C GLY A 155 -23.43 -1.97 5.63
N VAL A 156 -23.64 -0.83 4.97
CA VAL A 156 -23.10 -0.51 3.65
C VAL A 156 -22.71 0.97 3.65
N LEU A 157 -21.53 1.29 3.12
CA LEU A 157 -21.11 2.63 2.77
C LEU A 157 -21.25 2.76 1.26
N ALA A 158 -22.09 3.67 0.77
CA ALA A 158 -22.25 3.93 -0.66
C ALA A 158 -22.74 5.36 -0.89
N ASN A 159 -22.08 6.10 -1.79
CA ASN A 159 -22.46 7.48 -2.15
C ASN A 159 -23.21 7.57 -3.49
N ASN A 160 -23.70 6.45 -4.04
CA ASN A 160 -24.27 6.33 -5.39
C ASN A 160 -23.31 6.71 -6.53
N GLY A 161 -22.01 6.48 -6.37
CA GLY A 161 -21.01 6.65 -7.42
C GLY A 161 -20.49 8.08 -7.61
N VAL A 162 -20.71 8.97 -6.63
CA VAL A 162 -20.30 10.39 -6.71
C VAL A 162 -18.78 10.53 -6.81
N ALA A 163 -18.04 9.85 -5.92
CA ALA A 163 -16.58 9.81 -5.95
C ALA A 163 -16.03 8.76 -6.94
N GLY A 164 -16.75 7.66 -7.16
CA GLY A 164 -16.40 6.67 -8.17
C GLY A 164 -17.15 5.36 -8.05
N ASN A 165 -16.85 4.43 -8.97
CA ASN A 165 -17.45 3.10 -9.04
C ASN A 165 -16.43 1.96 -8.96
N TYR A 166 -15.23 2.22 -8.42
CA TYR A 166 -14.18 1.22 -8.22
C TYR A 166 -13.51 1.47 -6.87
N SER A 167 -14.20 1.11 -5.78
CA SER A 167 -13.62 1.25 -4.46
C SER A 167 -12.54 0.20 -4.21
N ALA A 168 -11.27 0.60 -4.35
CA ALA A 168 -10.15 -0.34 -4.38
C ALA A 168 -9.71 -0.80 -3.00
N MET A 169 -9.44 0.12 -2.07
CA MET A 169 -8.91 -0.18 -0.73
C MET A 169 -9.61 0.62 0.36
N ALA A 170 -9.56 0.08 1.57
CA ALA A 170 -10.12 0.68 2.77
C ALA A 170 -9.06 0.79 3.88
N ALA A 171 -9.02 1.92 4.57
CA ALA A 171 -8.36 2.05 5.86
C ALA A 171 -9.30 2.65 6.91
N ILE A 172 -9.02 2.36 8.18
CA ILE A 172 -9.90 2.69 9.29
C ILE A 172 -9.05 3.36 10.37
N THR A 173 -9.52 4.48 10.92
CA THR A 173 -8.80 5.17 12.00
C THR A 173 -8.69 4.30 13.26
N PRO A 174 -7.66 4.46 14.11
CA PRO A 174 -7.46 3.61 15.29
C PRO A 174 -8.63 3.54 16.27
N ASP A 175 -9.47 4.58 16.32
CA ASP A 175 -10.70 4.65 17.13
C ASP A 175 -11.92 3.96 16.49
N SER A 176 -11.75 3.36 15.31
CA SER A 176 -12.79 2.70 14.50
C SER A 176 -13.97 3.60 14.10
N ARG A 177 -13.82 4.94 14.14
CA ARG A 177 -14.90 5.90 13.83
C ARG A 177 -14.87 6.49 12.43
N TYR A 178 -13.75 6.43 11.72
CA TYR A 178 -13.67 6.90 10.34
C TYR A 178 -13.13 5.82 9.42
N VAL A 179 -13.76 5.70 8.25
CA VAL A 179 -13.37 4.81 7.16
C VAL A 179 -12.98 5.68 5.98
N PHE A 180 -11.81 5.41 5.43
CA PHE A 180 -11.31 6.03 4.20
C PHE A 180 -11.33 4.99 3.09
N LEU A 181 -11.87 5.35 1.93
CA LEU A 181 -11.98 4.45 0.77
C LEU A 181 -11.32 5.09 -0.44
N THR A 182 -10.39 4.40 -1.09
CA THR A 182 -9.92 4.83 -2.42
C THR A 182 -10.97 4.48 -3.47
N GLN A 183 -11.14 5.37 -4.45
CA GLN A 183 -11.91 5.15 -5.68
C GLN A 183 -10.93 5.23 -6.85
N GLU A 184 -10.49 4.10 -7.41
CA GLU A 184 -9.28 4.04 -8.25
C GLU A 184 -9.38 4.94 -9.49
N PHE A 185 -10.46 4.79 -10.25
CA PHE A 185 -10.69 5.53 -11.50
C PHE A 185 -11.61 6.75 -11.35
N GLY A 186 -12.06 7.03 -10.12
CA GLY A 186 -12.95 8.15 -9.84
C GLY A 186 -14.31 8.08 -10.53
N SER A 187 -14.87 9.25 -10.82
CA SER A 187 -16.12 9.42 -11.56
C SER A 187 -15.96 10.42 -12.72
N PRO A 188 -16.89 10.47 -13.70
CA PRO A 188 -16.86 11.50 -14.74
C PRO A 188 -16.89 12.94 -14.19
N VAL A 189 -17.39 13.15 -12.97
CA VAL A 189 -17.51 14.48 -12.34
C VAL A 189 -16.15 15.01 -11.87
N ASN A 190 -15.24 14.12 -11.44
CA ASN A 190 -13.90 14.50 -10.99
C ASN A 190 -12.83 14.49 -12.11
N GLY A 191 -13.24 14.21 -13.35
CA GLY A 191 -12.35 14.06 -14.51
C GLY A 191 -11.74 12.66 -14.65
N LYS A 192 -12.33 11.62 -14.05
CA LYS A 192 -11.78 10.25 -13.94
C LYS A 192 -10.44 10.17 -13.20
N ARG A 193 -10.24 11.06 -12.24
CA ARG A 193 -9.12 11.05 -11.30
C ARG A 193 -9.53 10.26 -10.06
N GLY A 194 -8.62 9.48 -9.49
CA GLY A 194 -8.95 8.67 -8.34
C GLY A 194 -9.18 9.53 -7.08
N ASP A 195 -10.25 9.25 -6.37
CA ASP A 195 -10.66 9.97 -5.16
C ASP A 195 -10.31 9.18 -3.88
N LEU A 196 -10.22 9.90 -2.76
CA LEU A 196 -10.31 9.32 -1.42
C LEU A 196 -11.60 9.80 -0.75
N GLU A 197 -12.54 8.89 -0.51
CA GLU A 197 -13.76 9.15 0.25
C GLU A 197 -13.51 9.12 1.76
N VAL A 198 -14.32 9.89 2.50
CA VAL A 198 -14.33 9.87 3.97
C VAL A 198 -15.73 9.60 4.52
N TRP A 199 -15.82 8.60 5.38
CA TRP A 199 -17.04 8.19 6.06
C TRP A 199 -16.85 8.20 7.58
N GLU A 200 -17.77 8.84 8.30
CA GLU A 200 -17.87 8.73 9.76
C GLU A 200 -18.86 7.60 10.11
N VAL A 201 -18.41 6.57 10.80
CA VAL A 201 -19.20 5.36 11.08
C VAL A 201 -19.67 5.30 12.53
N ASN A 202 -20.92 4.88 12.70
CA ASN A 202 -21.56 4.70 14.01
C ASN A 202 -22.20 3.31 14.08
N THR A 203 -21.95 2.59 15.18
CA THR A 203 -22.54 1.27 15.45
C THR A 203 -23.63 1.42 16.51
N ASP A 204 -24.84 0.92 16.23
CA ASP A 204 -25.96 0.96 17.17
C ASP A 204 -25.94 -0.21 18.18
N THR A 205 -26.92 -0.26 19.08
CA THR A 205 -27.03 -1.33 20.09
C THR A 205 -27.36 -2.72 19.53
N ASN A 206 -27.75 -2.82 18.26
CA ASN A 206 -28.01 -4.07 17.54
C ASN A 206 -26.80 -4.51 16.68
N ALA A 207 -25.69 -3.76 16.78
CA ALA A 207 -24.50 -3.80 15.93
C ALA A 207 -24.74 -3.46 14.44
N VAL A 208 -25.82 -2.73 14.12
CA VAL A 208 -26.02 -2.13 12.79
C VAL A 208 -25.03 -0.98 12.65
N VAL A 209 -24.28 -0.96 11.55
CA VAL A 209 -23.27 0.07 11.25
C VAL A 209 -23.83 1.02 10.20
N THR A 210 -23.91 2.30 10.55
CA THR A 210 -24.35 3.38 9.67
C THR A 210 -23.19 4.33 9.35
N GLY A 211 -23.18 4.88 8.14
CA GLY A 211 -22.15 5.82 7.68
C GLY A 211 -22.71 7.20 7.37
N VAL A 212 -22.04 8.24 7.85
CA VAL A 212 -22.26 9.63 7.44
C VAL A 212 -21.15 10.01 6.46
N TYR A 213 -21.51 10.25 5.20
CA TYR A 213 -20.57 10.69 4.19
C TYR A 213 -20.05 12.10 4.51
N LYS A 214 -18.73 12.26 4.59
CA LYS A 214 -18.07 13.55 4.89
C LYS A 214 -17.58 14.27 3.63
N GLY A 215 -17.61 13.59 2.48
CA GLY A 215 -17.10 14.06 1.20
C GLY A 215 -15.87 13.28 0.75
N TYR A 216 -15.11 13.86 -0.17
CA TYR A 216 -13.95 13.23 -0.79
C TYR A 216 -12.86 14.26 -1.14
N ILE A 217 -11.66 13.77 -1.46
CA ILE A 217 -10.60 14.54 -2.09
C ILE A 217 -10.10 13.86 -3.36
N THR A 218 -9.95 14.63 -4.44
CA THR A 218 -9.44 14.14 -5.72
C THR A 218 -7.92 14.21 -5.79
N LEU A 219 -7.30 13.06 -6.05
CA LEU A 219 -5.84 12.87 -6.06
C LEU A 219 -5.35 12.63 -7.50
N GLY A 220 -4.33 11.80 -7.73
CA GLY A 220 -3.88 11.45 -9.08
C GLY A 220 -4.87 10.54 -9.83
N TYR A 221 -4.43 9.94 -10.92
CA TYR A 221 -5.15 8.87 -11.62
C TYR A 221 -4.77 7.51 -11.05
N ALA A 222 -5.71 6.55 -11.04
CA ALA A 222 -5.55 5.24 -10.42
C ALA A 222 -5.06 5.36 -8.97
N THR A 223 -5.91 5.93 -8.10
CA THR A 223 -5.62 6.11 -6.67
C THR A 223 -5.91 4.82 -5.92
N VAL A 224 -4.90 4.09 -5.44
CA VAL A 224 -5.08 2.67 -5.08
C VAL A 224 -5.03 2.37 -3.59
N ASP A 225 -3.92 2.63 -2.90
CA ASP A 225 -3.67 2.18 -1.52
C ASP A 225 -3.31 3.33 -0.58
N MET A 226 -3.39 3.09 0.71
CA MET A 226 -3.10 4.08 1.74
C MET A 226 -2.45 3.48 2.99
N ALA A 227 -1.61 4.28 3.65
CA ALA A 227 -0.99 3.93 4.93
C ALA A 227 -0.92 5.14 5.86
N PHE A 228 -1.21 4.92 7.14
CA PHE A 228 -1.03 5.95 8.17
C PHE A 228 0.46 6.18 8.49
N SER A 229 0.80 7.39 8.91
CA SER A 229 2.01 7.68 9.65
C SER A 229 2.01 6.99 11.03
N SER A 230 3.19 6.83 11.65
CA SER A 230 3.35 6.16 12.95
C SER A 230 2.49 6.74 14.09
N ASP A 231 2.17 8.03 14.01
CA ASP A 231 1.33 8.78 14.95
C ASP A 231 -0.15 8.88 14.51
N ASN A 232 -0.49 8.38 13.32
CA ASN A 232 -1.79 8.47 12.65
C ASN A 232 -2.27 9.91 12.36
N THR A 233 -1.39 10.92 12.40
CA THR A 233 -1.75 12.30 12.04
C THR A 233 -1.82 12.52 10.53
N LYS A 234 -1.12 11.68 9.75
CA LYS A 234 -1.07 11.74 8.29
C LYS A 234 -1.51 10.43 7.66
N LEU A 235 -2.08 10.53 6.48
CA LEU A 235 -2.38 9.43 5.58
C LEU A 235 -1.59 9.62 4.29
N TYR A 236 -0.73 8.66 3.96
CA TYR A 236 -0.06 8.57 2.66
C TYR A 236 -0.96 7.80 1.70
N VAL A 237 -1.21 8.32 0.51
CA VAL A 237 -2.07 7.68 -0.50
C VAL A 237 -1.34 7.61 -1.84
N THR A 238 -1.34 6.44 -2.48
CA THR A 238 -0.72 6.25 -3.81
C THR A 238 -1.69 6.56 -4.94
N SER A 239 -1.19 7.25 -5.97
CA SER A 239 -1.84 7.33 -7.29
C SER A 239 -0.85 6.88 -8.36
N GLU A 240 -1.23 5.95 -9.24
CA GLU A 240 -0.30 5.37 -10.22
C GLU A 240 0.18 6.40 -11.25
N ALA A 241 -0.64 7.42 -11.59
CA ALA A 241 -0.25 8.50 -12.50
C ALA A 241 -0.64 9.89 -11.98
N THR A 242 0.17 10.92 -12.27
CA THR A 242 -0.10 12.32 -11.85
C THR A 242 -0.85 13.14 -12.90
N GLY A 243 -0.86 12.71 -14.16
CA GLY A 243 -1.52 13.40 -15.27
C GLY A 243 -1.44 12.59 -16.58
N ILE A 244 -2.23 12.99 -17.57
CA ILE A 244 -2.20 12.40 -18.93
C ILE A 244 -1.04 13.00 -19.76
N ASP A 245 -0.59 14.20 -19.39
CA ASP A 245 0.43 14.99 -20.11
C ASP A 245 1.86 14.82 -19.55
N ASP A 246 2.09 13.93 -18.58
CA ASP A 246 3.46 13.56 -18.19
C ASP A 246 4.10 12.75 -19.34
N VAL A 247 5.41 12.92 -19.58
CA VAL A 247 6.03 12.62 -20.89
C VAL A 247 5.90 11.14 -21.31
N ASP A 248 5.71 10.24 -20.35
CA ASP A 248 5.42 8.81 -20.57
C ASP A 248 4.02 8.37 -20.08
N GLY A 249 3.27 9.21 -19.35
CA GLY A 249 2.00 8.85 -18.71
C GLY A 249 2.09 7.85 -17.53
N LEU A 250 3.29 7.41 -17.16
CA LEU A 250 3.53 6.32 -16.20
C LEU A 250 3.93 6.78 -14.78
N ARG A 251 4.20 8.07 -14.54
CA ARG A 251 4.72 8.54 -13.25
C ARG A 251 3.61 8.87 -12.25
N GLY A 252 3.65 8.20 -11.10
CA GLY A 252 2.72 8.39 -10.00
C GLY A 252 3.31 9.12 -8.81
N SER A 253 2.51 9.21 -7.75
CA SER A 253 2.84 10.00 -6.57
C SER A 253 2.34 9.40 -5.25
N ILE A 254 2.92 9.91 -4.17
CA ILE A 254 2.33 9.87 -2.83
C ILE A 254 1.67 11.21 -2.58
N SER A 255 0.37 11.23 -2.28
CA SER A 255 -0.28 12.35 -1.63
C SER A 255 -0.18 12.20 -0.10
N VAL A 256 0.29 13.23 0.59
CA VAL A 256 0.36 13.26 2.06
C VAL A 256 -0.79 14.12 2.58
N LEU A 257 -1.71 13.51 3.31
CA LEU A 257 -2.98 14.10 3.74
C LEU A 257 -3.02 14.25 5.27
N ASP A 258 -3.63 15.33 5.77
CA ASP A 258 -3.89 15.54 7.19
C ASP A 258 -5.16 14.81 7.65
N VAL A 259 -5.05 13.94 8.65
CA VAL A 259 -6.14 13.04 9.07
C VAL A 259 -7.27 13.76 9.80
N GLU A 260 -7.00 14.83 10.56
CA GLU A 260 -8.06 15.59 11.23
C GLU A 260 -8.83 16.48 10.25
N THR A 261 -8.13 17.02 9.26
CA THR A 261 -8.75 17.76 8.14
C THR A 261 -9.57 16.82 7.27
N LEU A 262 -9.12 15.58 6.98
CA LEU A 262 -9.93 14.59 6.27
C LEU A 262 -11.29 14.35 6.94
N LYS A 263 -11.35 14.25 8.27
CA LYS A 263 -12.59 13.99 9.02
C LYS A 263 -13.66 15.08 8.90
N THR A 264 -13.27 16.31 8.53
CA THR A 264 -14.12 17.50 8.64
C THR A 264 -14.24 18.31 7.34
N ASN A 265 -13.19 18.33 6.53
CA ASN A 265 -13.11 19.02 5.24
C ASN A 265 -12.19 18.22 4.28
N PRO A 266 -12.63 17.07 3.74
CA PRO A 266 -11.78 16.18 2.95
C PRO A 266 -10.98 16.87 1.84
N SER A 267 -11.63 17.73 1.04
CA SER A 267 -11.03 18.42 -0.10
C SER A 267 -9.92 19.42 0.26
N GLY A 268 -9.82 19.83 1.54
CA GLY A 268 -8.76 20.69 2.04
C GLY A 268 -7.60 19.96 2.72
N ALA A 269 -7.60 18.62 2.75
CA ALA A 269 -6.67 17.84 3.56
C ALA A 269 -5.30 17.56 2.92
N LEU A 270 -5.10 17.85 1.63
CA LEU A 270 -3.80 17.63 0.98
C LEU A 270 -2.75 18.62 1.51
N LEU A 271 -1.69 18.08 2.11
CA LEU A 271 -0.56 18.86 2.60
C LEU A 271 0.51 19.05 1.51
N TRP A 272 0.93 17.97 0.85
CA TRP A 272 1.87 17.97 -0.27
C TRP A 272 1.84 16.66 -1.06
N THR A 273 2.48 16.66 -2.22
CA THR A 273 2.60 15.49 -3.12
C THR A 273 4.07 15.22 -3.41
N VAL A 274 4.47 13.94 -3.47
CA VAL A 274 5.86 13.49 -3.69
C VAL A 274 5.92 12.52 -4.87
N ASP A 275 6.96 12.63 -5.71
CA ASP A 275 7.23 11.66 -6.80
C ASP A 275 7.43 10.25 -6.25
N ALA A 276 6.71 9.28 -6.81
CA ALA A 276 6.77 7.89 -6.39
C ALA A 276 7.04 6.93 -7.57
N GLY A 277 7.76 7.40 -8.60
CA GLY A 277 8.22 6.55 -9.70
C GLY A 277 7.09 6.04 -10.61
N CYS A 278 7.35 4.91 -11.29
CA CYS A 278 6.46 4.40 -12.34
C CYS A 278 5.37 3.47 -11.80
N HIS A 279 4.09 3.88 -11.90
CA HIS A 279 2.92 3.18 -11.37
C HIS A 279 3.11 2.63 -9.92
N PRO A 280 3.27 3.50 -8.91
CA PRO A 280 3.25 3.11 -7.49
C PRO A 280 1.88 2.54 -7.07
N VAL A 281 1.84 1.34 -6.48
CA VAL A 281 0.57 0.62 -6.23
C VAL A 281 0.23 0.48 -4.74
N ARG A 282 0.87 -0.42 -3.97
CA ARG A 282 0.67 -0.52 -2.51
C ARG A 282 1.71 0.31 -1.76
N ILE A 283 1.34 0.66 -0.54
CA ILE A 283 2.15 1.44 0.39
C ILE A 283 2.04 0.83 1.79
N LYS A 284 3.17 0.64 2.49
CA LYS A 284 3.18 0.26 3.91
C LYS A 284 4.26 1.01 4.68
N LEU A 285 3.89 1.45 5.88
CA LEU A 285 4.85 1.82 6.90
C LEU A 285 5.56 0.55 7.42
N GLY A 286 6.89 0.60 7.53
CA GLY A 286 7.72 -0.48 8.04
C GLY A 286 7.53 -0.71 9.54
N SER A 287 7.91 -1.89 10.03
CA SER A 287 7.79 -2.28 11.44
C SER A 287 8.67 -1.47 12.41
N ASP A 288 9.55 -0.61 11.89
CA ASP A 288 10.36 0.34 12.63
C ASP A 288 9.73 1.74 12.75
N GLY A 289 8.64 2.02 12.02
CA GLY A 289 8.00 3.34 11.94
C GLY A 289 8.83 4.42 11.24
N LYS A 290 9.98 4.06 10.64
CA LYS A 290 10.95 5.00 10.04
C LYS A 290 10.99 4.96 8.53
N ARG A 291 10.41 3.92 7.92
CA ARG A 291 10.42 3.72 6.47
C ARG A 291 9.04 3.52 5.91
N VAL A 292 8.79 4.13 4.76
CA VAL A 292 7.61 3.87 3.94
C VAL A 292 8.08 3.12 2.69
N TRP A 293 7.46 1.98 2.43
CA TRP A 293 7.79 1.05 1.35
C TRP A 293 6.68 1.07 0.31
N ILE A 294 7.04 1.22 -0.96
CA ILE A 294 6.08 1.35 -2.08
C ILE A 294 6.58 0.53 -3.26
N ASN A 295 5.76 -0.37 -3.80
CA ASN A 295 6.08 -1.06 -5.04
C ASN A 295 5.70 -0.21 -6.26
N THR A 296 6.59 -0.14 -7.24
CA THR A 296 6.39 0.54 -8.53
C THR A 296 6.30 -0.48 -9.65
N ARG A 297 5.07 -0.69 -10.14
CA ARG A 297 4.71 -1.81 -11.03
C ARG A 297 5.38 -1.71 -12.40
N GLU A 298 5.53 -0.50 -12.92
CA GLU A 298 6.20 -0.21 -14.19
C GLU A 298 7.69 0.15 -14.00
N ALA A 299 8.30 -0.23 -12.89
CA ALA A 299 9.75 -0.14 -12.71
C ALA A 299 10.38 -1.46 -12.18
N ASN A 300 9.56 -2.44 -11.77
CA ASN A 300 10.00 -3.67 -11.13
C ASN A 300 10.86 -3.40 -9.87
N THR A 301 10.46 -2.38 -9.11
CA THR A 301 11.18 -1.95 -7.92
C THR A 301 10.28 -1.74 -6.71
N LEU A 302 10.90 -1.81 -5.54
CA LEU A 302 10.37 -1.44 -4.24
C LEU A 302 11.11 -0.18 -3.78
N LEU A 303 10.43 0.96 -3.82
CA LEU A 303 10.96 2.24 -3.32
C LEU A 303 10.98 2.26 -1.79
N VAL A 304 11.98 2.93 -1.24
CA VAL A 304 12.17 3.12 0.20
C VAL A 304 12.25 4.61 0.50
N PHE A 305 11.31 5.10 1.29
CA PHE A 305 11.26 6.50 1.75
C PHE A 305 11.52 6.58 3.25
N ASP A 306 12.15 7.67 3.68
CA ASP A 306 12.30 8.09 5.07
C ASP A 306 10.98 8.72 5.54
N ALA A 307 10.37 8.13 6.58
CA ALA A 307 9.06 8.53 7.07
C ALA A 307 9.08 9.92 7.73
N ASP A 308 10.16 10.26 8.45
CA ASP A 308 10.29 11.55 9.13
C ASP A 308 10.44 12.68 8.09
N LYS A 309 11.24 12.45 7.04
CA LYS A 309 11.33 13.38 5.91
C LYS A 309 10.02 13.53 5.14
N LEU A 310 9.32 12.43 4.88
CA LEU A 310 8.02 12.42 4.18
C LEU A 310 6.95 13.19 4.97
N ASN A 311 7.11 13.28 6.29
CA ASN A 311 6.24 13.99 7.22
C ASN A 311 6.49 15.50 7.34
N SER A 312 7.47 16.07 6.63
CA SER A 312 7.74 17.52 6.60
C SER A 312 7.83 18.06 5.17
N ASN A 313 7.07 19.12 4.88
CA ASN A 313 7.07 19.82 3.59
C ASN A 313 8.48 20.26 3.14
N GLU A 314 9.33 20.64 4.09
CA GLU A 314 10.70 21.11 3.83
C GLU A 314 11.62 20.00 3.31
N THR A 315 11.33 18.74 3.62
CA THR A 315 12.19 17.58 3.35
C THR A 315 11.53 16.49 2.50
N ALA A 316 10.23 16.57 2.23
CA ALA A 316 9.46 15.53 1.54
C ALA A 316 10.00 15.22 0.13
N GLY A 317 10.49 16.25 -0.59
CA GLY A 317 11.16 16.07 -1.89
C GLY A 317 12.49 15.29 -1.84
N GLU A 318 13.08 15.15 -0.65
CA GLU A 318 14.30 14.37 -0.40
C GLU A 318 14.04 13.10 0.44
N ALA A 319 12.78 12.68 0.56
CA ALA A 319 12.39 11.55 1.39
C ALA A 319 12.81 10.20 0.80
N LEU A 320 13.01 10.08 -0.51
CA LEU A 320 13.50 8.83 -1.12
C LEU A 320 14.93 8.52 -0.61
N ILE A 321 15.09 7.34 -0.02
CA ILE A 321 16.37 6.77 0.39
C ILE A 321 16.99 6.00 -0.78
N THR A 322 16.24 5.06 -1.36
CA THR A 322 16.73 4.15 -2.39
C THR A 322 15.57 3.44 -3.10
N ASP A 323 15.87 2.71 -4.18
CA ASP A 323 14.99 1.73 -4.79
C ASP A 323 15.65 0.35 -4.78
N VAL A 324 14.83 -0.70 -4.71
CA VAL A 324 15.27 -2.10 -4.63
C VAL A 324 14.65 -2.87 -5.79
N VAL A 325 15.47 -3.56 -6.58
CA VAL A 325 15.01 -4.43 -7.67
C VAL A 325 14.27 -5.64 -7.09
N VAL A 326 13.04 -5.86 -7.55
CA VAL A 326 12.18 -7.00 -7.23
C VAL A 326 11.71 -7.69 -8.52
N GLY A 327 10.80 -8.66 -8.44
CA GLY A 327 10.27 -9.37 -9.59
C GLY A 327 9.35 -8.52 -10.48
N THR A 328 8.84 -9.14 -11.55
CA THR A 328 8.11 -8.43 -12.61
C THR A 328 6.72 -7.98 -12.16
N SER A 329 6.41 -6.71 -12.39
CA SER A 329 5.11 -6.09 -12.12
C SER A 329 4.66 -6.28 -10.67
N PRO A 330 5.42 -5.82 -9.66
CA PRO A 330 5.01 -5.98 -8.27
C PRO A 330 3.69 -5.24 -8.03
N VAL A 331 2.71 -5.89 -7.39
CA VAL A 331 1.38 -5.32 -7.11
C VAL A 331 1.16 -5.05 -5.63
N SER A 332 1.44 -6.01 -4.74
CA SER A 332 1.25 -5.85 -3.29
C SER A 332 2.52 -6.05 -2.48
N LEU A 333 2.52 -5.63 -1.21
CA LEU A 333 3.67 -5.75 -0.32
C LEU A 333 3.29 -6.01 1.14
N ALA A 334 4.05 -6.87 1.81
CA ALA A 334 3.85 -7.26 3.21
C ALA A 334 5.15 -7.10 4.02
N ILE A 335 5.03 -6.65 5.27
CA ILE A 335 6.15 -6.52 6.21
C ILE A 335 6.17 -7.77 7.11
N VAL A 336 7.26 -8.53 7.07
CA VAL A 336 7.42 -9.78 7.85
C VAL A 336 8.71 -9.71 8.67
N GLY A 337 8.62 -9.25 9.92
CA GLY A 337 9.78 -9.02 10.77
C GLY A 337 10.68 -7.89 10.25
N ASP A 338 11.91 -8.23 9.87
CA ASP A 338 12.88 -7.35 9.19
C ASP A 338 12.91 -7.56 7.67
N TYR A 339 11.88 -8.19 7.09
CA TYR A 339 11.77 -8.43 5.65
C TYR A 339 10.57 -7.69 5.05
N VAL A 340 10.69 -7.30 3.78
CA VAL A 340 9.55 -6.88 2.94
C VAL A 340 9.38 -7.90 1.83
N LEU A 341 8.15 -8.40 1.66
CA LEU A 341 7.79 -9.29 0.57
C LEU A 341 6.97 -8.50 -0.44
N THR A 342 7.29 -8.59 -1.74
CA THR A 342 6.44 -8.05 -2.82
C THR A 342 5.68 -9.17 -3.51
N ALA A 343 4.47 -8.91 -4.03
CA ALA A 343 3.72 -9.83 -4.87
C ALA A 343 4.06 -9.53 -6.34
N ASP A 344 5.01 -10.28 -6.90
CA ASP A 344 5.53 -10.08 -8.25
C ASP A 344 4.56 -10.72 -9.25
N SER A 345 3.61 -9.90 -9.72
CA SER A 345 2.37 -10.41 -10.33
C SER A 345 2.52 -10.91 -11.76
N ASN A 346 3.46 -10.36 -12.52
CA ASN A 346 3.46 -10.40 -13.99
C ASN A 346 2.07 -10.11 -14.61
N ARG A 347 1.34 -9.09 -14.09
CA ARG A 347 -0.06 -8.75 -14.46
C ARG A 347 -0.37 -8.74 -15.96
N TRP A 348 0.61 -8.42 -16.80
CA TRP A 348 0.45 -8.32 -18.26
C TRP A 348 0.94 -9.56 -19.04
N GLY A 349 1.28 -10.65 -18.35
CA GLY A 349 1.65 -11.92 -18.98
C GLY A 349 2.94 -11.84 -19.81
N TYR A 350 3.92 -11.04 -19.40
CA TYR A 350 5.19 -10.94 -20.12
C TYR A 350 5.88 -12.31 -20.19
N SER A 351 6.53 -12.57 -21.33
CA SER A 351 7.26 -13.82 -21.55
C SER A 351 8.62 -13.83 -20.83
N ASN A 352 9.12 -15.03 -20.51
CA ASN A 352 10.44 -15.26 -19.90
C ASN A 352 10.64 -14.65 -18.50
N THR A 353 9.56 -14.44 -17.73
CA THR A 353 9.60 -14.06 -16.31
C THR A 353 8.79 -15.03 -15.45
N SER A 354 9.03 -15.05 -14.14
CA SER A 354 8.25 -15.78 -13.14
C SER A 354 7.35 -14.87 -12.31
N THR A 355 6.23 -15.42 -11.84
CA THR A 355 5.46 -14.88 -10.72
C THR A 355 5.99 -15.46 -9.40
N GLY A 356 5.87 -14.69 -8.32
CA GLY A 356 6.34 -15.12 -7.01
C GLY A 356 6.36 -13.99 -5.99
N LEU A 357 7.02 -14.24 -4.86
CA LEU A 357 7.23 -13.25 -3.81
C LEU A 357 8.73 -12.94 -3.62
N THR A 358 9.20 -11.77 -4.04
CA THR A 358 10.57 -11.33 -3.71
C THR A 358 10.71 -11.13 -2.21
N VAL A 359 11.77 -11.66 -1.60
CA VAL A 359 12.04 -11.56 -0.15
C VAL A 359 13.19 -10.58 0.10
N VAL A 360 12.85 -9.31 0.35
CA VAL A 360 13.81 -8.22 0.59
C VAL A 360 14.23 -8.17 2.07
N ASP A 361 15.51 -8.40 2.36
CA ASP A 361 16.07 -8.21 3.71
C ASP A 361 16.37 -6.72 3.97
N THR A 362 15.59 -6.08 4.86
CA THR A 362 15.71 -4.64 5.12
C THR A 362 17.06 -4.23 5.73
N LEU A 363 17.78 -5.16 6.38
CA LEU A 363 19.13 -4.92 6.92
C LEU A 363 20.20 -5.02 5.82
N SER A 364 19.91 -5.72 4.73
CA SER A 364 20.77 -5.74 3.54
C SER A 364 20.57 -4.45 2.72
N VAL A 365 19.33 -3.96 2.59
CA VAL A 365 19.02 -2.64 2.00
C VAL A 365 19.71 -1.50 2.77
N GLN A 366 19.74 -1.55 4.11
CA GLN A 366 20.50 -0.59 4.94
C GLN A 366 22.00 -0.54 4.62
N LYS A 367 22.56 -1.62 4.10
CA LYS A 367 23.98 -1.75 3.71
C LYS A 367 24.21 -1.43 2.23
N GLY A 368 23.20 -0.92 1.53
CA GLY A 368 23.26 -0.59 0.10
C GLY A 368 23.05 -1.79 -0.84
N ILE A 369 22.58 -2.94 -0.34
CA ILE A 369 22.25 -4.09 -1.19
C ILE A 369 20.82 -3.92 -1.71
N VAL A 370 20.69 -3.63 -3.00
CA VAL A 370 19.43 -3.22 -3.65
C VAL A 370 18.96 -4.17 -4.76
N ALA A 371 19.56 -5.35 -4.91
CA ALA A 371 19.22 -6.31 -5.96
C ALA A 371 19.61 -7.75 -5.56
N ASN A 372 19.22 -8.71 -6.40
CA ASN A 372 19.50 -10.15 -6.24
C ASN A 372 18.83 -10.81 -5.01
N PHE A 373 17.73 -10.22 -4.53
CA PHE A 373 16.89 -10.86 -3.51
C PHE A 373 16.18 -12.10 -4.09
N PRO A 374 16.05 -13.19 -3.31
CA PRO A 374 15.44 -14.42 -3.79
C PRO A 374 13.91 -14.31 -3.82
N GLN A 375 13.27 -15.19 -4.60
CA GLN A 375 11.82 -15.24 -4.81
C GLN A 375 11.22 -16.56 -4.29
N ILE A 376 10.14 -16.48 -3.51
CA ILE A 376 9.29 -17.63 -3.16
C ILE A 376 8.32 -17.88 -4.33
N ARG A 377 8.19 -19.11 -4.82
CA ARG A 377 7.28 -19.42 -5.94
C ARG A 377 5.80 -19.37 -5.53
N THR A 378 4.96 -18.86 -6.43
CA THR A 378 3.50 -18.84 -6.34
C THR A 378 2.87 -19.43 -7.60
N GLY A 379 1.53 -19.45 -7.66
CA GLY A 379 0.76 -19.54 -8.89
C GLY A 379 0.75 -18.21 -9.67
N GLN A 380 -0.20 -18.08 -10.59
CA GLN A 380 -0.35 -16.91 -11.46
C GLN A 380 -0.93 -15.71 -10.69
N PHE A 381 -0.47 -14.51 -11.05
CA PHE A 381 -0.90 -13.23 -10.50
C PHE A 381 -1.10 -13.24 -8.96
N PRO A 382 -0.03 -13.46 -8.16
CA PRO A 382 -0.08 -13.14 -6.74
C PRO A 382 -0.45 -11.65 -6.59
N ARG A 383 -1.52 -11.35 -5.83
CA ARG A 383 -2.19 -10.04 -5.89
C ARG A 383 -2.33 -9.36 -4.54
N GLU A 384 -2.84 -10.03 -3.50
CA GLU A 384 -2.91 -9.46 -2.15
C GLU A 384 -2.40 -10.42 -1.07
N PHE A 385 -2.11 -9.83 0.09
CA PHE A 385 -1.52 -10.51 1.23
C PHE A 385 -2.36 -10.36 2.50
N GLY A 386 -2.44 -11.44 3.28
CA GLY A 386 -2.79 -11.39 4.70
C GLY A 386 -1.72 -12.10 5.52
N LEU A 387 -1.10 -11.41 6.48
CA LEU A 387 -0.18 -12.03 7.43
C LEU A 387 -0.95 -12.49 8.68
N SER A 388 -0.67 -13.72 9.15
CA SER A 388 -1.28 -14.25 10.37
C SER A 388 -0.95 -13.37 11.59
N PRO A 389 -1.82 -13.27 12.62
CA PRO A 389 -1.54 -12.46 13.81
C PRO A 389 -0.28 -12.90 14.56
N ASP A 390 0.05 -14.19 14.52
CA ASP A 390 1.32 -14.69 15.03
C ASP A 390 2.53 -14.41 14.11
N GLY A 391 2.33 -14.00 12.85
CA GLY A 391 3.39 -13.70 11.88
C GLY A 391 4.15 -14.91 11.35
N ASN A 392 3.56 -16.11 11.40
CA ASN A 392 4.19 -17.35 10.92
C ASN A 392 3.71 -17.78 9.52
N THR A 393 2.52 -17.36 9.09
CA THR A 393 1.91 -17.74 7.80
C THR A 393 1.46 -16.49 7.04
N LEU A 394 1.88 -16.38 5.78
CA LEU A 394 1.37 -15.39 4.84
C LEU A 394 0.37 -16.08 3.90
N LEU A 395 -0.88 -15.60 3.87
CA LEU A 395 -1.83 -15.93 2.81
C LEU A 395 -1.62 -14.99 1.63
N VAL A 396 -1.70 -15.56 0.43
CA VAL A 396 -1.57 -14.86 -0.85
C VAL A 396 -2.79 -15.19 -1.70
N SER A 397 -3.46 -14.18 -2.26
CA SER A 397 -4.44 -14.41 -3.32
C SER A 397 -3.73 -14.52 -4.67
N GLU A 398 -3.92 -15.65 -5.33
CA GLU A 398 -3.41 -15.94 -6.67
C GLU A 398 -4.57 -15.70 -7.63
N PHE A 399 -4.65 -14.47 -8.13
CA PHE A 399 -5.84 -13.94 -8.81
C PHE A 399 -6.18 -14.77 -10.05
N ASP A 400 -5.26 -14.89 -11.00
CA ASP A 400 -5.36 -15.78 -12.17
C ASP A 400 -4.99 -17.23 -11.84
N GLY A 401 -4.46 -17.49 -10.64
CA GLY A 401 -4.22 -18.82 -10.12
C GLY A 401 -5.48 -19.51 -9.57
N TYR A 402 -6.58 -18.76 -9.40
CA TYR A 402 -7.82 -19.20 -8.75
C TYR A 402 -7.55 -19.90 -7.41
N ALA A 403 -6.64 -19.34 -6.60
CA ALA A 403 -6.19 -19.99 -5.37
C ALA A 403 -5.83 -19.02 -4.24
N VAL A 404 -6.00 -19.48 -3.00
CA VAL A 404 -5.45 -18.83 -1.80
C VAL A 404 -4.29 -19.68 -1.30
N ARG A 405 -3.06 -19.18 -1.43
CA ARG A 405 -1.83 -19.88 -1.01
C ARG A 405 -1.41 -19.45 0.39
N ALA A 406 -1.26 -20.40 1.31
CA ALA A 406 -0.48 -20.26 2.52
C ALA A 406 1.00 -20.46 2.24
N VAL A 407 1.84 -19.56 2.77
CA VAL A 407 3.30 -19.56 2.69
C VAL A 407 3.85 -19.52 4.11
N ASN A 408 4.72 -20.46 4.46
CA ASN A 408 5.39 -20.46 5.77
C ASN A 408 6.51 -19.40 5.77
N VAL A 409 6.38 -18.40 6.64
CA VAL A 409 7.33 -17.28 6.79
C VAL A 409 7.94 -17.20 8.19
N SER A 410 7.72 -18.21 9.04
CA SER A 410 8.22 -18.28 10.42
C SER A 410 9.75 -18.15 10.52
N SER A 411 10.50 -18.76 9.60
CA SER A 411 11.98 -18.72 9.56
C SER A 411 12.55 -17.32 9.32
N LEU A 412 11.85 -16.48 8.54
CA LEU A 412 12.22 -15.08 8.32
C LEU A 412 12.12 -14.31 9.66
N LYS A 413 11.01 -14.48 10.36
CA LYS A 413 10.75 -13.87 11.68
C LYS A 413 11.71 -14.38 12.77
N GLU A 414 12.08 -15.65 12.77
CA GLU A 414 13.09 -16.19 13.70
C GLU A 414 14.47 -15.58 13.46
N THR A 415 14.87 -15.46 12.19
CA THR A 415 16.12 -14.79 11.79
C THR A 415 16.16 -13.35 12.29
N SER A 416 15.05 -12.60 12.17
CA SER A 416 14.90 -11.26 12.73
C SER A 416 15.06 -11.20 14.25
N LYS A 417 14.44 -12.13 15.00
CA LYS A 417 14.57 -12.19 16.46
C LYS A 417 16.03 -12.39 16.89
N LEU A 418 16.75 -13.32 16.25
CA LEU A 418 18.15 -13.60 16.55
C LEU A 418 19.05 -12.37 16.30
N ARG A 419 18.88 -11.71 15.15
CA ARG A 419 19.62 -10.47 14.81
C ARG A 419 19.38 -9.36 15.84
N ARG A 420 18.13 -9.13 16.26
CA ARG A 420 17.77 -8.14 17.30
C ARG A 420 18.29 -8.52 18.70
N GLY A 421 18.43 -9.81 19.00
CA GLY A 421 19.01 -10.31 20.25
C GLY A 421 20.51 -10.03 20.36
N ILE A 422 21.27 -10.25 19.29
CA ILE A 422 22.72 -10.00 19.24
C ILE A 422 23.03 -8.51 19.49
N VAL A 423 22.34 -7.60 18.79
CA VAL A 423 22.54 -6.14 18.92
C VAL A 423 22.28 -5.63 20.35
N ARG A 424 21.43 -6.31 21.14
CA ARG A 424 21.17 -5.96 22.55
C ARG A 424 22.20 -6.46 23.55
N HIS A 425 23.17 -7.27 23.12
CA HIS A 425 24.29 -7.75 23.95
C HIS A 425 25.62 -7.07 23.63
N GLU A 426 25.67 -6.23 22.58
CA GLU A 426 26.85 -5.45 22.17
C GLU A 426 26.72 -3.95 22.54
N LEU A 427 25.67 -3.58 23.27
CA LEU A 427 25.38 -2.25 23.86
C LEU A 427 25.24 -2.37 25.38
#